data_AF-A0AAT9WJP0-F1
#
_entry.id   AF-A0AAT9WJP0-F1
#
_cell.length_a   1.000
_cell.length_b   1.000
_cell.length_c   1.000
_cell.angle_alpha   90.00
_cell.angle_beta   90.00
_cell.angle_gamma   90.00
#
_symmetry.space_group_name_H-M   'P 1'
#
loop_
_entity.id
_entity.type
_entity.pdbx_description
1 polymer ?
#
loop_
_entity_poly.entity_id
_entity_poly.type
_entity_poly.pdbx_seq_one_letter_code
_entity_poly.pdbx_strand_id
1 'polypeptide(L)'
;MSTRSKFTGGLSAMSVLMLSLAGQAHGAQPVPFLNQPAAAKAAATPAAAGFTHPCSGADLAVAAGPAGAYRGHATQEIRLTNNGAATCHLPGFPSAQLQPVGEAPQTVGASDLAPQLANERIELAPGESALMLMGTPGSCDAAAKPQRKVSRQLQLALPGGGVKVLNGVHVDTLCGRASVIRFHRVQNDGAAKAVSPLEQLAGSVSVADDASRGAMLAYTVTLSNPTAAPISLASCPAYTQSLYADGKSAATTLRLNCGAAGGQIPANSSVSFAMQAQVPADFAPGSLKLSWKLEDGPGAGKMINLR
;
A
#
# COMPACT_ATOMS: atom_id res chain seq x y z
N MET A 1 93.54 -8.10 43.58
CA MET A 1 93.78 -8.66 42.23
C MET A 1 92.41 -8.81 41.58
N SER A 2 91.97 -7.94 40.66
CA SER A 2 92.27 -7.95 39.20
C SER A 2 92.05 -9.36 38.61
N THR A 3 91.22 -9.66 37.60
CA THR A 3 90.59 -8.86 36.53
C THR A 3 89.59 -9.75 35.74
N ARG A 4 88.70 -9.12 34.95
CA ARG A 4 87.98 -9.58 33.71
C ARG A 4 86.87 -10.66 33.83
N SER A 5 85.88 -10.77 32.95
CA SER A 5 85.12 -9.95 31.97
C SER A 5 84.25 -10.92 31.12
N LYS A 6 83.09 -10.46 30.59
CA LYS A 6 82.30 -10.99 29.44
C LYS A 6 81.36 -12.20 29.66
N PHE A 7 80.22 -12.41 28.98
CA PHE A 7 79.32 -11.65 28.08
C PHE A 7 77.97 -12.44 28.00
N THR A 8 76.84 -11.73 27.90
CA THR A 8 75.57 -11.98 27.15
C THR A 8 74.81 -13.33 27.09
N GLY A 9 73.47 -13.20 27.22
CA GLY A 9 72.41 -14.06 26.65
C GLY A 9 71.10 -13.88 27.44
N GLY A 10 70.09 -13.11 27.00
CA GLY A 10 68.96 -13.54 26.12
C GLY A 10 68.01 -14.48 26.88
N LEU A 11 66.71 -14.28 27.09
CA LEU A 11 65.66 -13.63 26.30
C LEU A 11 64.61 -12.96 27.23
N SER A 12 64.10 -11.81 26.81
CA SER A 12 62.87 -11.19 27.34
C SER A 12 61.65 -11.82 26.69
N ALA A 13 60.65 -12.23 27.50
CA ALA A 13 59.35 -12.64 27.03
C ALA A 13 58.53 -11.40 26.61
N MET A 14 58.33 -11.21 25.30
CA MET A 14 57.38 -10.25 24.75
C MET A 14 55.97 -10.87 24.77
N SER A 15 55.14 -10.42 25.70
CA SER A 15 53.70 -10.65 25.66
C SER A 15 53.09 -9.81 24.55
N VAL A 16 52.75 -10.44 23.43
CA VAL A 16 51.95 -9.83 22.36
C VAL A 16 50.50 -9.79 22.84
N LEU A 17 50.07 -8.62 23.33
CA LEU A 17 48.67 -8.33 23.57
C LEU A 17 48.01 -8.08 22.21
N MET A 18 47.42 -9.12 21.61
CA MET A 18 46.49 -8.98 20.48
C MET A 18 45.26 -8.21 20.98
N LEU A 19 45.21 -6.89 20.77
CA LEU A 19 43.96 -6.15 20.85
C LEU A 19 43.06 -6.62 19.71
N SER A 20 42.17 -7.55 20.02
CA SER A 20 40.98 -7.79 19.22
C SER A 20 40.16 -6.51 19.17
N LEU A 21 40.24 -5.78 18.07
CA LEU A 21 39.25 -4.79 17.68
C LEU A 21 37.95 -5.53 17.37
N ALA A 22 37.22 -5.89 18.42
CA ALA A 22 35.79 -6.10 18.32
C ALA A 22 35.20 -4.74 17.95
N GLY A 23 35.04 -4.51 16.65
CA GLY A 23 34.19 -3.45 16.14
C GLY A 23 32.80 -3.70 16.69
N GLN A 24 32.47 -3.02 17.79
CA GLN A 24 31.09 -2.84 18.19
C GLN A 24 30.44 -2.10 17.02
N ALA A 25 29.64 -2.83 16.25
CA ALA A 25 28.64 -2.23 15.40
C ALA A 25 27.74 -1.41 16.33
N HIS A 26 28.08 -0.14 16.51
CA HIS A 26 27.21 0.83 17.12
C HIS A 26 25.98 0.86 16.23
N GLY A 27 24.92 0.17 16.66
CA GLY A 27 23.63 0.22 16.00
C GLY A 27 23.24 1.68 15.95
N ALA A 28 23.35 2.29 14.77
CA ALA A 28 22.98 3.67 14.57
C ALA A 28 21.55 3.84 15.09
N GLN A 29 21.35 4.80 15.98
CA GLN A 29 20.01 5.11 16.48
C GLN A 29 19.09 5.39 15.29
N PRO A 30 17.84 4.87 15.29
CA PRO A 30 16.92 5.15 14.21
C PRO A 30 16.74 6.66 14.03
N VAL A 31 16.68 7.08 12.77
CA VAL A 31 16.36 8.44 12.36
C VAL A 31 15.04 8.84 13.03
N PRO A 32 14.96 9.97 13.76
CA PRO A 32 13.77 10.33 14.52
C PRO A 32 12.53 10.52 13.65
N PHE A 33 11.38 10.15 14.21
CA PHE A 33 10.07 10.33 13.59
C PHE A 33 9.80 11.79 13.25
N LEU A 34 9.28 12.04 12.06
CA LEU A 34 8.84 13.35 11.60
C LEU A 34 7.32 13.33 11.36
N ASN A 35 6.58 14.00 12.23
CA ASN A 35 5.13 14.16 12.06
C ASN A 35 4.80 15.29 11.10
N GLN A 36 5.16 15.14 9.82
CA GLN A 36 4.88 16.11 8.78
C GLN A 36 4.03 15.46 7.67
N PRO A 37 2.80 15.95 7.44
CA PRO A 37 1.99 15.53 6.30
C PRO A 37 2.77 15.68 4.99
N ALA A 38 2.74 14.65 4.15
CA ALA A 38 3.20 14.82 2.79
C ALA A 38 2.21 15.72 2.05
N ALA A 39 2.71 16.74 1.36
CA ALA A 39 1.89 17.45 0.39
C ALA A 39 1.43 16.41 -0.65
N ALA A 40 0.14 16.41 -0.99
CA ALA A 40 -0.35 15.57 -2.08
C ALA A 40 0.54 15.84 -3.31
N LYS A 41 1.09 14.78 -3.91
CA LYS A 41 1.80 14.91 -5.19
C LYS A 41 0.88 15.69 -6.11
N ALA A 42 1.34 16.85 -6.60
CA ALA A 42 0.57 17.61 -7.57
C ALA A 42 0.28 16.64 -8.71
N ALA A 43 -0.97 16.25 -8.87
CA ALA A 43 -1.39 15.53 -10.04
C ALA A 43 -0.92 16.38 -11.22
N ALA A 44 -0.19 15.77 -12.16
CA ALA A 44 0.16 16.44 -13.40
C ALA A 44 -1.13 17.08 -13.91
N THR A 45 -1.15 18.42 -14.01
CA THR A 45 -2.32 19.14 -14.49
C THR A 45 -2.64 18.53 -15.85
N PRO A 46 -3.77 17.83 -16.02
CA PRO A 46 -4.14 17.37 -17.34
C PRO A 46 -4.16 18.60 -18.23
N ALA A 47 -3.47 18.54 -19.36
CA ALA A 47 -3.69 19.52 -20.41
C ALA A 47 -5.21 19.61 -20.59
N ALA A 48 -5.77 20.82 -20.53
CA ALA A 48 -7.20 21.05 -20.58
C ALA A 48 -7.77 20.59 -21.93
N ALA A 49 -7.98 19.29 -22.09
CA ALA A 49 -8.88 18.75 -23.09
C ALA A 49 -10.27 19.02 -22.55
N GLY A 50 -11.03 19.89 -23.23
CA GLY A 50 -12.40 20.22 -22.84
C GLY A 50 -13.19 18.94 -22.58
N PHE A 51 -13.66 18.79 -21.34
CA PHE A 51 -14.52 17.67 -20.96
C PHE A 51 -15.88 17.87 -21.60
N THR A 52 -16.23 17.06 -22.59
CA THR A 52 -17.44 17.30 -23.37
C THR A 52 -18.66 16.53 -22.85
N HIS A 53 -18.49 15.37 -22.17
CA HIS A 53 -19.62 14.54 -21.71
C HIS A 53 -19.29 13.46 -20.64
N PRO A 54 -20.29 12.97 -19.88
CA PRO A 54 -20.16 11.77 -19.06
C PRO A 54 -19.99 10.50 -19.90
N CYS A 55 -19.21 9.52 -19.43
CA CYS A 55 -19.00 8.27 -20.16
C CYS A 55 -20.31 7.46 -20.31
N SER A 56 -20.66 7.10 -21.54
CA SER A 56 -21.79 6.25 -21.86
C SER A 56 -21.39 4.78 -22.02
N GLY A 57 -22.37 3.89 -22.18
CA GLY A 57 -22.13 2.50 -22.56
C GLY A 57 -21.47 2.35 -23.94
N ALA A 58 -21.59 3.32 -24.85
CA ALA A 58 -20.91 3.26 -26.15
C ALA A 58 -19.42 3.58 -26.00
N ASP A 59 -19.05 4.46 -25.06
CA ASP A 59 -17.67 4.88 -24.83
C ASP A 59 -16.85 3.83 -24.09
N LEU A 60 -17.50 3.04 -23.22
CA LEU A 60 -16.79 2.14 -22.31
C LEU A 60 -16.81 0.68 -22.76
N ALA A 61 -15.62 0.09 -22.88
CA ALA A 61 -15.45 -1.34 -22.73
C ALA A 61 -15.37 -1.68 -21.24
N VAL A 62 -16.13 -2.66 -20.80
CA VAL A 62 -16.14 -3.10 -19.41
C VAL A 62 -15.81 -4.59 -19.36
N ALA A 63 -14.85 -4.96 -18.52
CA ALA A 63 -14.41 -6.33 -18.35
C ALA A 63 -14.35 -6.72 -16.87
N ALA A 64 -14.68 -7.98 -16.57
CA ALA A 64 -14.41 -8.56 -15.26
C ALA A 64 -12.91 -8.88 -15.19
N GLY A 65 -12.25 -8.36 -14.16
CA GLY A 65 -10.87 -8.68 -13.81
C GLY A 65 -10.78 -9.87 -12.85
N PRO A 66 -9.60 -10.12 -12.27
CA PRO A 66 -9.41 -11.20 -11.30
C PRO A 66 -10.29 -11.01 -10.05
N ALA A 67 -10.73 -12.14 -9.51
CA ALA A 67 -11.26 -12.21 -8.16
C ALA A 67 -10.10 -12.42 -7.16
N GLY A 68 -10.24 -11.97 -5.93
CA GLY A 68 -9.17 -12.05 -4.94
C GLY A 68 -9.61 -11.68 -3.54
N ALA A 69 -8.64 -11.27 -2.72
CA ALA A 69 -8.89 -10.77 -1.37
C ALA A 69 -8.25 -9.40 -1.18
N TYR A 70 -8.98 -8.47 -0.58
CA TYR A 70 -8.46 -7.14 -0.25
C TYR A 70 -9.03 -6.68 1.08
N ARG A 71 -8.15 -6.42 2.06
CA ARG A 71 -8.53 -5.87 3.38
C ARG A 71 -9.74 -6.60 4.00
N GLY A 72 -9.63 -7.92 4.12
CA GLY A 72 -10.68 -8.78 4.70
C GLY A 72 -11.95 -8.93 3.87
N HIS A 73 -11.98 -8.44 2.63
CA HIS A 73 -13.06 -8.70 1.68
C HIS A 73 -12.64 -9.76 0.66
N ALA A 74 -13.59 -10.61 0.26
CA ALA A 74 -13.51 -11.34 -1.01
C ALA A 74 -13.93 -10.37 -2.12
N THR A 75 -13.12 -10.22 -3.17
CA THR A 75 -13.26 -9.13 -4.13
C THR A 75 -13.37 -9.58 -5.56
N GLN A 76 -14.01 -8.74 -6.37
CA GLN A 76 -14.10 -8.81 -7.82
C GLN A 76 -13.65 -7.48 -8.43
N GLU A 77 -12.62 -7.52 -9.28
CA GLU A 77 -12.21 -6.37 -10.09
C GLU A 77 -13.14 -6.18 -11.28
N ILE A 78 -13.49 -4.93 -11.58
CA ILE A 78 -14.16 -4.51 -12.81
C ILE A 78 -13.34 -3.40 -13.43
N ARG A 79 -12.91 -3.61 -14.68
CA ARG A 79 -12.15 -2.64 -15.45
C ARG A 79 -13.05 -1.92 -16.42
N LEU A 80 -12.99 -0.58 -16.44
CA LEU A 80 -13.72 0.28 -17.36
C LEU A 80 -12.70 1.01 -18.23
N THR A 81 -12.65 0.70 -19.53
CA THR A 81 -11.71 1.30 -20.48
C THR A 81 -12.48 2.22 -21.43
N ASN A 82 -12.00 3.45 -21.62
CA ASN A 82 -12.55 4.33 -22.65
C ASN A 82 -12.07 3.86 -24.03
N ASN A 83 -12.97 3.27 -24.80
CA ASN A 83 -12.76 2.89 -26.20
C ASN A 83 -13.36 3.92 -27.18
N GLY A 84 -13.95 5.00 -26.67
CA GLY A 84 -14.41 6.12 -27.46
C GLY A 84 -13.24 6.95 -28.03
N ALA A 85 -13.56 7.81 -28.99
CA ALA A 85 -12.58 8.69 -29.63
C ALA A 85 -12.30 9.98 -28.84
N ALA A 86 -13.09 10.28 -27.82
CA ALA A 86 -13.00 11.49 -27.02
C ALA A 86 -12.83 11.18 -25.52
N THR A 87 -12.23 12.11 -24.78
CA THR A 87 -12.17 12.05 -23.32
C THR A 87 -13.58 12.12 -22.75
N CYS A 88 -13.90 11.22 -21.82
CA CYS A 88 -15.16 11.22 -21.07
C CYS A 88 -14.89 11.22 -19.57
N HIS A 89 -15.92 11.47 -18.76
CA HIS A 89 -15.79 11.44 -17.30
C HIS A 89 -16.84 10.56 -16.61
N LEU A 90 -16.45 9.97 -15.51
CA LEU A 90 -17.29 9.27 -14.55
C LEU A 90 -17.42 10.17 -13.31
N PRO A 91 -18.62 10.66 -12.93
CA PRO A 91 -18.80 11.50 -11.74
C PRO A 91 -18.73 10.70 -10.42
N GLY A 92 -18.66 9.38 -10.52
CA GLY A 92 -18.60 8.36 -9.49
C GLY A 92 -18.56 6.99 -10.17
N PHE A 93 -18.53 5.90 -9.41
CA PHE A 93 -18.65 4.58 -10.03
C PHE A 93 -20.04 4.38 -10.66
N PRO A 94 -20.17 3.64 -11.77
CA PRO A 94 -21.47 3.39 -12.39
C PRO A 94 -22.45 2.67 -11.45
N SER A 95 -23.74 2.93 -11.61
CA SER A 95 -24.75 2.23 -10.81
C SER A 95 -24.69 0.73 -11.10
N ALA A 96 -24.42 -0.05 -10.07
CA ALA A 96 -24.10 -1.46 -10.17
C ALA A 96 -25.20 -2.32 -9.54
N GLN A 97 -25.67 -3.34 -10.27
CA GLN A 97 -26.62 -4.34 -9.78
C GLN A 97 -26.09 -5.74 -10.03
N LEU A 98 -25.95 -6.52 -8.96
CA LEU A 98 -25.69 -7.95 -9.06
C LEU A 98 -26.99 -8.68 -9.37
N GLN A 99 -26.90 -9.67 -10.26
CA GLN A 99 -28.02 -10.52 -10.65
C GLN A 99 -27.75 -11.96 -10.16
N PRO A 100 -28.05 -12.26 -8.88
CA PRO A 100 -27.99 -13.63 -8.36
C PRO A 100 -29.06 -14.52 -9.01
N VAL A 101 -28.73 -15.79 -9.23
CA VAL A 101 -29.67 -16.76 -9.81
C VAL A 101 -30.74 -17.12 -8.78
N GLY A 102 -32.01 -16.92 -9.13
CA GLY A 102 -33.15 -17.27 -8.27
C GLY A 102 -33.40 -16.31 -7.10
N GLU A 103 -32.72 -15.16 -7.06
CA GLU A 103 -32.90 -14.11 -6.06
C GLU A 103 -33.15 -12.75 -6.73
N ALA A 104 -33.66 -11.77 -5.98
CA ALA A 104 -33.85 -10.42 -6.50
C ALA A 104 -32.49 -9.73 -6.78
N PRO A 105 -32.41 -8.83 -7.77
CA PRO A 105 -31.21 -8.04 -8.02
C PRO A 105 -30.75 -7.27 -6.77
N GLN A 106 -29.44 -7.24 -6.54
CA GLN A 106 -28.83 -6.51 -5.43
C GLN A 106 -28.08 -5.28 -5.94
N THR A 107 -28.54 -4.09 -5.57
CA THR A 107 -27.78 -2.85 -5.78
C THR A 107 -26.50 -2.85 -4.95
N VAL A 108 -25.39 -2.49 -5.59
CA VAL A 108 -24.06 -2.34 -5.00
C VAL A 108 -23.79 -0.85 -4.81
N GLY A 109 -23.65 -0.43 -3.54
CA GLY A 109 -23.31 0.93 -3.17
C GLY A 109 -21.84 1.09 -2.79
N ALA A 110 -21.44 2.29 -2.38
CA ALA A 110 -20.14 2.50 -1.76
C ALA A 110 -20.07 1.75 -0.43
N SER A 111 -18.88 1.33 -0.03
CA SER A 111 -18.66 0.83 1.33
C SER A 111 -18.92 1.96 2.34
N ASP A 112 -19.50 1.63 3.50
CA ASP A 112 -19.69 2.56 4.61
C ASP A 112 -18.37 3.15 5.12
N LEU A 113 -17.26 2.45 4.88
CA LEU A 113 -15.90 2.88 5.22
C LEU A 113 -15.28 3.80 4.15
N ALA A 114 -15.92 3.92 2.99
CA ALA A 114 -15.44 4.73 1.88
C ALA A 114 -16.61 5.40 1.11
N PRO A 115 -17.50 6.16 1.79
CA PRO A 115 -18.67 6.78 1.15
C PRO A 115 -18.27 7.80 0.07
N GLN A 116 -17.08 8.38 0.15
CA GLN A 116 -16.54 9.31 -0.84
C GLN A 116 -16.42 8.70 -2.25
N LEU A 117 -16.30 7.37 -2.37
CA LEU A 117 -16.18 6.69 -3.66
C LEU A 117 -17.39 6.91 -4.56
N ALA A 118 -18.58 7.16 -3.97
CA ALA A 118 -19.80 7.43 -4.72
C ALA A 118 -19.71 8.72 -5.56
N ASN A 119 -18.83 9.64 -5.18
CA ASN A 119 -18.66 10.94 -5.82
C ASN A 119 -17.22 11.16 -6.35
N GLU A 120 -16.42 10.10 -6.40
CA GLU A 120 -15.04 10.19 -6.90
C GLU A 120 -15.07 10.33 -8.43
N ARG A 121 -14.79 11.55 -8.90
CA ARG A 121 -14.76 11.85 -10.33
C ARG A 121 -13.48 11.31 -10.96
N ILE A 122 -13.62 10.53 -12.04
CA ILE A 122 -12.52 10.02 -12.85
C ILE A 122 -12.69 10.47 -14.29
N GLU A 123 -11.61 10.99 -14.87
CA GLU A 123 -11.52 11.32 -16.28
C GLU A 123 -10.73 10.23 -17.01
N LEU A 124 -11.22 9.84 -18.17
CA LEU A 124 -10.61 8.80 -19.00
C LEU A 124 -10.41 9.34 -20.41
N ALA A 125 -9.15 9.59 -20.79
CA ALA A 125 -8.80 9.78 -22.19
C ALA A 125 -9.00 8.47 -22.99
N PRO A 126 -9.08 8.52 -24.33
CA PRO A 126 -9.12 7.30 -25.15
C PRO A 126 -7.98 6.32 -24.77
N GLY A 127 -8.35 5.07 -24.49
CA GLY A 127 -7.44 4.00 -24.05
C GLY A 127 -7.14 3.99 -22.54
N GLU A 128 -7.53 5.01 -21.77
CA GLU A 128 -7.37 4.99 -20.33
C GLU A 128 -8.42 4.11 -19.64
N SER A 129 -8.04 3.56 -18.50
CA SER A 129 -8.90 2.69 -17.70
C SER A 129 -9.17 3.25 -16.31
N ALA A 130 -10.34 2.92 -15.76
CA ALA A 130 -10.65 2.98 -14.34
C ALA A 130 -10.81 1.56 -13.79
N LEU A 131 -10.50 1.39 -12.52
CA LEU A 131 -10.67 0.17 -11.75
C LEU A 131 -11.74 0.37 -10.69
N MET A 132 -12.78 -0.45 -10.73
CA MET A 132 -13.77 -0.58 -9.67
C MET A 132 -13.58 -1.93 -8.98
N LEU A 133 -13.23 -1.92 -7.70
CA LEU A 133 -13.13 -3.12 -6.88
C LEU A 133 -14.38 -3.24 -6.03
N MET A 134 -15.14 -4.30 -6.24
CA MET A 134 -16.28 -4.66 -5.39
C MET A 134 -15.87 -5.77 -4.43
N GLY A 135 -16.45 -5.80 -3.24
CA GLY A 135 -16.21 -6.88 -2.30
C GLY A 135 -17.35 -7.12 -1.32
N THR A 136 -17.34 -8.33 -0.77
CA THR A 136 -18.18 -8.78 0.36
C THR A 136 -17.26 -9.14 1.51
N PRO A 137 -17.73 -9.14 2.77
CA PRO A 137 -16.91 -9.61 3.89
C PRO A 137 -16.34 -11.01 3.60
N GLY A 138 -15.04 -11.19 3.82
CA GLY A 138 -14.31 -12.41 3.44
C GLY A 138 -14.52 -13.59 4.39
N SER A 139 -15.12 -13.37 5.56
CA SER A 139 -15.39 -14.38 6.57
C SER A 139 -16.70 -14.12 7.29
N CYS A 140 -17.45 -15.17 7.56
CA CYS A 140 -18.66 -15.21 8.37
C CYS A 140 -18.96 -16.66 8.76
N ASP A 141 -19.85 -16.90 9.72
CA ASP A 141 -20.24 -18.28 10.11
C ASP A 141 -20.82 -19.08 8.94
N ALA A 142 -21.48 -18.41 7.99
CA ALA A 142 -22.01 -19.03 6.80
C ALA A 142 -20.91 -19.47 5.82
N ALA A 143 -19.71 -18.88 5.84
CA ALA A 143 -18.58 -19.26 4.97
C ALA A 143 -18.07 -20.68 5.24
N ALA A 144 -18.31 -21.23 6.43
CA ALA A 144 -17.95 -22.60 6.78
C ALA A 144 -18.90 -23.66 6.16
N LYS A 145 -19.99 -23.23 5.52
CA LYS A 145 -20.98 -24.10 4.90
C LYS A 145 -20.70 -24.27 3.39
N PRO A 146 -21.05 -25.41 2.77
CA PRO A 146 -20.79 -25.65 1.34
C PRO A 146 -21.69 -24.83 0.41
N GLN A 147 -22.74 -24.21 0.93
CA GLN A 147 -23.66 -23.37 0.16
C GLN A 147 -22.97 -22.05 -0.18
N ARG A 148 -23.02 -21.62 -1.44
CA ARG A 148 -22.44 -20.35 -1.89
C ARG A 148 -23.52 -19.53 -2.59
N LYS A 149 -23.55 -18.21 -2.35
CA LYS A 149 -24.50 -17.29 -2.98
C LYS A 149 -23.76 -16.45 -4.02
N VAL A 150 -23.40 -17.10 -5.13
CA VAL A 150 -22.55 -16.49 -6.15
C VAL A 150 -23.39 -15.83 -7.24
N SER A 151 -23.27 -14.52 -7.36
CA SER A 151 -23.72 -13.78 -8.53
C SER A 151 -22.67 -13.91 -9.65
N ARG A 152 -23.11 -14.35 -10.83
CA ARG A 152 -22.27 -14.49 -12.03
C ARG A 152 -22.46 -13.39 -13.06
N GLN A 153 -23.40 -12.48 -12.79
CA GLN A 153 -23.79 -11.42 -13.69
C GLN A 153 -23.86 -10.10 -12.92
N LEU A 154 -23.30 -9.07 -13.54
CA LEU A 154 -23.28 -7.70 -13.05
C LEU A 154 -23.84 -6.79 -14.14
N GLN A 155 -24.78 -5.94 -13.78
CA GLN A 155 -25.29 -4.89 -14.63
C GLN A 155 -24.76 -3.55 -14.16
N LEU A 156 -24.21 -2.76 -15.08
CA LEU A 156 -23.74 -1.40 -14.85
C LEU A 156 -24.58 -0.45 -15.69
N ALA A 157 -25.23 0.53 -15.07
CA ALA A 157 -25.83 1.67 -15.76
C ALA A 157 -24.85 2.84 -15.73
N LEU A 158 -24.51 3.34 -16.93
CA LEU A 158 -23.46 4.32 -17.13
C LEU A 158 -24.03 5.75 -17.04
N PRO A 159 -23.26 6.73 -16.53
CA PRO A 159 -23.74 8.09 -16.30
C PRO A 159 -24.11 8.83 -17.59
N GLY A 160 -23.43 8.55 -18.71
CA GLY A 160 -23.78 9.06 -20.04
C GLY A 160 -24.91 8.30 -20.72
N GLY A 161 -25.56 7.37 -20.01
CA GLY A 161 -26.59 6.48 -20.54
C GLY A 161 -26.05 5.16 -21.06
N GLY A 162 -26.97 4.21 -21.24
CA GLY A 162 -26.66 2.83 -21.63
C GLY A 162 -26.35 1.91 -20.45
N VAL A 163 -26.43 0.62 -20.73
CA VAL A 163 -26.22 -0.45 -19.74
C VAL A 163 -25.20 -1.44 -20.27
N LYS A 164 -24.25 -1.83 -19.42
CA LYS A 164 -23.32 -2.94 -19.68
C LYS A 164 -23.66 -4.11 -18.79
N VAL A 165 -23.83 -5.28 -19.40
CA VAL A 165 -23.99 -6.54 -18.69
C VAL A 165 -22.69 -7.31 -18.79
N LEU A 166 -22.10 -7.60 -17.63
CA LEU A 166 -20.91 -8.43 -17.51
C LEU A 166 -21.31 -9.81 -17.04
N ASN A 167 -20.93 -10.81 -17.84
CA ASN A 167 -20.99 -12.20 -17.47
C ASN A 167 -19.63 -12.64 -16.92
N GLY A 168 -19.63 -13.61 -16.00
CA GLY A 168 -18.40 -14.21 -15.48
C GLY A 168 -17.78 -13.46 -14.30
N VAL A 169 -18.49 -12.50 -13.69
CA VAL A 169 -18.11 -12.02 -12.36
C VAL A 169 -18.28 -13.14 -11.33
N HIS A 170 -17.54 -13.09 -10.24
CA HIS A 170 -17.69 -14.05 -9.15
C HIS A 170 -17.84 -13.31 -7.83
N VAL A 171 -19.07 -12.93 -7.50
CA VAL A 171 -19.36 -12.21 -6.26
C VAL A 171 -20.21 -13.07 -5.35
N ASP A 172 -19.60 -13.55 -4.26
CA ASP A 172 -20.27 -14.34 -3.25
C ASP A 172 -20.84 -13.45 -2.14
N THR A 173 -22.17 -13.37 -2.06
CA THR A 173 -22.91 -12.52 -1.11
C THR A 173 -23.31 -13.27 0.16
N LEU A 174 -22.80 -14.48 0.38
CA LEU A 174 -23.13 -15.29 1.56
C LEU A 174 -22.76 -14.60 2.88
N CYS A 175 -21.63 -13.88 2.90
CA CYS A 175 -21.14 -13.18 4.09
C CYS A 175 -21.57 -11.72 4.19
N GLY A 176 -22.48 -11.28 3.33
CA GLY A 176 -23.03 -9.94 3.36
C GLY A 176 -23.19 -9.33 1.99
N ARG A 177 -23.71 -8.10 1.98
CA ARG A 177 -23.95 -7.34 0.76
C ARG A 177 -22.62 -6.94 0.12
N ALA A 178 -22.60 -6.91 -1.21
CA ALA A 178 -21.46 -6.40 -1.95
C ALA A 178 -21.44 -4.86 -1.88
N SER A 179 -20.25 -4.29 -1.80
CA SER A 179 -20.02 -2.83 -1.88
C SER A 179 -18.80 -2.53 -2.73
N VAL A 180 -18.75 -1.33 -3.31
CA VAL A 180 -17.54 -0.79 -3.95
C VAL A 180 -16.59 -0.34 -2.85
N ILE A 181 -15.43 -0.96 -2.79
CA ILE A 181 -14.39 -0.72 -1.77
C ILE A 181 -13.19 0.05 -2.32
N ARG A 182 -13.03 0.10 -3.66
CA ARG A 182 -12.08 0.97 -4.35
C ARG A 182 -12.67 1.41 -5.68
N PHE A 183 -12.44 2.66 -6.06
CA PHE A 183 -12.68 3.18 -7.39
C PHE A 183 -11.55 4.16 -7.69
N HIS A 184 -10.80 3.99 -8.78
CA HIS A 184 -9.69 4.88 -9.14
C HIS A 184 -9.29 4.72 -10.60
N ARG A 185 -8.61 5.71 -11.18
CA ARG A 185 -8.00 5.58 -12.50
C ARG A 185 -6.87 4.55 -12.44
N VAL A 186 -6.83 3.64 -13.41
CA VAL A 186 -5.65 2.82 -13.65
C VAL A 186 -4.59 3.77 -14.18
N GLN A 187 -3.49 3.90 -13.46
CA GLN A 187 -2.32 4.59 -13.97
C GLN A 187 -1.75 3.74 -15.10
N ASN A 188 -2.05 4.12 -16.34
CA ASN A 188 -1.37 3.59 -17.50
C ASN A 188 0.04 4.19 -17.51
N ASP A 189 1.04 3.42 -17.08
CA ASP A 189 2.47 3.76 -17.14
C ASP A 189 2.99 3.72 -18.62
N GLY A 190 2.22 4.28 -19.55
CA GLY A 190 2.49 4.27 -21.00
C GLY A 190 3.52 5.31 -21.45
N ALA A 191 3.90 6.25 -20.58
CA ALA A 191 5.22 6.86 -20.66
C ALA A 191 6.15 5.91 -19.91
N ALA A 192 7.22 5.43 -20.55
CA ALA A 192 8.24 4.61 -19.89
C ALA A 192 8.53 5.20 -18.51
N LYS A 193 8.01 4.54 -17.45
CA LYS A 193 8.18 5.02 -16.08
C LYS A 193 9.68 5.04 -15.87
N ALA A 194 10.26 6.23 -15.71
CA ALA A 194 11.63 6.32 -15.23
C ALA A 194 11.62 5.52 -13.92
N VAL A 195 12.25 4.34 -13.94
CA VAL A 195 12.26 3.44 -12.78
C VAL A 195 12.84 4.24 -11.64
N SER A 196 12.01 4.55 -10.65
CA SER A 196 12.46 5.30 -9.49
C SER A 196 13.59 4.51 -8.84
N PRO A 197 14.76 5.12 -8.57
CA PRO A 197 15.83 4.44 -7.84
C PRO A 197 15.37 3.88 -6.49
N LEU A 198 14.30 4.45 -5.91
CA LEU A 198 13.72 3.97 -4.65
C LEU A 198 13.08 2.58 -4.77
N GLU A 199 12.66 2.13 -5.96
CA GLU A 199 12.11 0.78 -6.17
C GLU A 199 13.17 -0.32 -5.94
N GLN A 200 14.45 0.03 -5.98
CA GLN A 200 15.57 -0.89 -5.71
C GLN A 200 15.85 -1.06 -4.21
N LEU A 201 15.21 -0.28 -3.34
CA LEU A 201 15.33 -0.44 -1.89
C LEU A 201 14.53 -1.66 -1.41
N ALA A 202 15.04 -2.33 -0.38
CA ALA A 202 14.29 -3.31 0.39
C ALA A 202 13.80 -2.67 1.70
N GLY A 203 12.53 -2.90 2.05
CA GLY A 203 11.92 -2.37 3.26
C GLY A 203 11.58 -3.47 4.26
N SER A 204 11.81 -3.23 5.55
CA SER A 204 11.34 -4.09 6.64
C SER A 204 10.73 -3.27 7.77
N VAL A 205 9.83 -3.88 8.54
CA VAL A 205 9.16 -3.28 9.69
C VAL A 205 9.47 -4.10 10.93
N SER A 206 9.86 -3.41 12.00
CA SER A 206 9.98 -3.96 13.35
C SER A 206 9.01 -3.25 14.28
N VAL A 207 8.15 -4.01 14.94
CA VAL A 207 7.12 -3.52 15.88
C VAL A 207 6.84 -4.61 16.90
N ALA A 208 6.43 -4.21 18.11
CA ALA A 208 5.99 -5.13 19.16
C ALA A 208 4.81 -6.00 18.66
N ASP A 209 4.67 -7.20 19.21
CA ASP A 209 3.59 -8.12 18.83
C ASP A 209 2.22 -7.72 19.37
N ASP A 210 2.16 -6.71 20.25
CA ASP A 210 0.94 -6.20 20.85
C ASP A 210 0.83 -4.68 20.65
N ALA A 211 -0.39 -4.22 20.42
CA ALA A 211 -0.80 -2.83 20.40
C ALA A 211 -2.07 -2.64 21.23
N SER A 212 -2.23 -1.47 21.81
CA SER A 212 -3.44 -1.10 22.56
C SER A 212 -4.31 -0.16 21.73
N ARG A 213 -5.62 -0.36 21.77
CA ARG A 213 -6.57 0.61 21.18
C ARG A 213 -6.39 2.00 21.78
N GLY A 214 -6.46 3.03 20.93
CA GLY A 214 -6.31 4.43 21.35
C GLY A 214 -4.86 4.85 21.67
N ALA A 215 -3.90 3.92 21.68
CA ALA A 215 -2.51 4.24 21.95
C ALA A 215 -1.74 4.65 20.69
N MET A 216 -0.60 5.31 20.89
CA MET A 216 0.37 5.55 19.83
C MET A 216 1.25 4.32 19.65
N LEU A 217 1.15 3.67 18.49
CA LEU A 217 1.99 2.55 18.12
C LEU A 217 3.35 3.07 17.63
N ALA A 218 4.40 2.79 18.39
CA ALA A 218 5.78 3.03 17.96
C ALA A 218 6.32 1.82 17.20
N TYR A 219 7.00 2.07 16.07
CA TYR A 219 7.63 1.03 15.26
C TYR A 219 8.85 1.58 14.51
N THR A 220 9.65 0.69 13.93
CA THR A 220 10.82 1.06 13.13
C THR A 220 10.68 0.53 11.71
N VAL A 221 10.99 1.35 10.72
CA VAL A 221 11.14 0.93 9.32
C VAL A 221 12.62 0.95 8.97
N THR A 222 13.13 -0.15 8.41
CA THR A 222 14.50 -0.19 7.88
C THR A 222 14.44 -0.21 6.36
N LEU A 223 15.10 0.75 5.71
CA LEU A 223 15.32 0.76 4.27
C LEU A 223 16.75 0.34 3.98
N SER A 224 16.91 -0.68 3.15
CA SER A 224 18.21 -1.23 2.76
C SER A 224 18.45 -0.99 1.28
N ASN A 225 19.63 -0.49 0.94
CA ASN A 225 20.10 -0.33 -0.43
C ASN A 225 21.04 -1.50 -0.78
N PRO A 226 20.56 -2.52 -1.51
CA PRO A 226 21.37 -3.66 -1.93
C PRO A 226 22.25 -3.35 -3.16
N THR A 227 22.17 -2.13 -3.71
CA THR A 227 22.88 -1.76 -4.93
C THR A 227 24.29 -1.28 -4.64
N ALA A 228 25.12 -1.23 -5.69
CA ALA A 228 26.49 -0.72 -5.62
C ALA A 228 26.58 0.82 -5.65
N ALA A 229 25.46 1.54 -5.83
CA ALA A 229 25.41 3.00 -5.90
C ALA A 229 24.56 3.58 -4.76
N PRO A 230 24.86 4.78 -4.25
CA PRO A 230 24.00 5.44 -3.28
C PRO A 230 22.64 5.79 -3.91
N ILE A 231 21.56 5.57 -3.16
CA ILE A 231 20.21 5.94 -3.58
C ILE A 231 19.81 7.23 -2.87
N SER A 232 19.55 8.27 -3.67
CA SER A 232 19.18 9.59 -3.14
C SER A 232 17.76 9.59 -2.56
N LEU A 233 17.62 10.27 -1.42
CA LEU A 233 16.35 10.63 -0.78
C LEU A 233 16.08 12.14 -0.91
N ALA A 234 16.70 12.85 -1.85
CA ALA A 234 16.72 14.32 -1.90
C ALA A 234 15.34 14.97 -2.16
N SER A 235 14.43 14.30 -2.89
CA SER A 235 13.02 14.73 -3.00
C SER A 235 12.20 14.47 -1.72
N CYS A 236 12.82 13.80 -0.75
CA CYS A 236 12.28 13.25 0.46
C CYS A 236 10.91 12.61 0.30
N PRO A 237 10.87 11.32 -0.11
CA PRO A 237 9.65 10.66 -0.53
C PRO A 237 8.59 10.63 0.58
N ALA A 238 7.32 10.68 0.16
CA ALA A 238 6.22 10.40 1.04
C ALA A 238 6.17 8.89 1.36
N TYR A 239 5.54 8.54 2.45
CA TYR A 239 5.14 7.17 2.75
C TYR A 239 3.71 7.15 3.28
N THR A 240 3.02 6.05 3.06
CA THR A 240 1.71 5.79 3.66
C THR A 240 1.84 4.66 4.66
N GLN A 241 1.36 4.91 5.88
CA GLN A 241 1.12 3.88 6.88
C GLN A 241 -0.38 3.59 6.97
N SER A 242 -0.74 2.33 7.20
CA SER A 242 -2.13 1.90 7.36
C SER A 242 -2.24 0.88 8.48
N LEU A 243 -3.27 1.04 9.30
CA LEU A 243 -3.71 0.11 10.32
C LEU A 243 -5.03 -0.49 9.86
N TYR A 244 -5.14 -1.82 9.88
CA TYR A 244 -6.35 -2.55 9.49
C TYR A 244 -6.74 -3.58 10.55
N ALA A 245 -7.96 -3.49 11.07
CA ALA A 245 -8.53 -4.47 11.99
C ALA A 245 -10.03 -4.60 11.71
N ASP A 246 -10.50 -5.84 11.56
CA ASP A 246 -11.92 -6.19 11.44
C ASP A 246 -12.73 -5.28 10.48
N GLY A 247 -12.33 -5.26 9.20
CA GLY A 247 -12.95 -4.43 8.17
C GLY A 247 -12.56 -2.96 8.21
N LYS A 248 -12.27 -2.39 9.39
CA LYS A 248 -11.91 -0.98 9.55
C LYS A 248 -10.47 -0.71 9.15
N SER A 249 -10.22 0.50 8.66
CA SER A 249 -8.85 0.96 8.41
C SER A 249 -8.64 2.44 8.70
N ALA A 250 -7.46 2.76 9.20
CA ALA A 250 -6.96 4.12 9.32
C ALA A 250 -5.65 4.22 8.52
N ALA A 251 -5.48 5.31 7.79
CA ALA A 251 -4.28 5.53 6.98
C ALA A 251 -3.80 6.97 7.14
N THR A 252 -2.49 7.16 7.08
CA THR A 252 -1.86 8.48 7.14
C THR A 252 -0.67 8.51 6.20
N THR A 253 -0.52 9.61 5.47
CA THR A 253 0.61 9.83 4.56
C THR A 253 1.50 10.95 5.10
N LEU A 254 2.77 10.65 5.30
CA LEU A 254 3.77 11.53 5.94
C LEU A 254 5.07 11.54 5.12
N ARG A 255 6.00 12.42 5.48
CA ARG A 255 7.36 12.44 4.93
C ARG A 255 8.33 11.67 5.82
N LEU A 256 9.31 11.00 5.19
CA LEU A 256 10.49 10.53 5.94
C LEU A 256 11.30 11.71 6.46
N ASN A 257 12.10 11.50 7.51
CA ASN A 257 13.03 12.51 8.00
C ASN A 257 14.37 12.42 7.24
N CYS A 258 14.34 12.70 5.94
CA CYS A 258 15.51 12.48 5.06
C CYS A 258 16.70 13.39 5.41
N GLY A 259 16.44 14.57 5.98
CA GLY A 259 17.50 15.48 6.44
C GLY A 259 18.35 14.86 7.54
N ALA A 260 17.70 14.26 8.55
CA ALA A 260 18.40 13.53 9.61
C ALA A 260 19.01 12.19 9.13
N ALA A 261 18.52 11.64 8.01
CA ALA A 261 19.09 10.46 7.36
C ALA A 261 20.30 10.77 6.44
N GLY A 262 20.72 12.04 6.32
CA GLY A 262 21.84 12.44 5.44
C GLY A 262 21.47 12.52 3.95
N GLY A 263 20.18 12.49 3.61
CA GLY A 263 19.66 12.74 2.25
C GLY A 263 19.87 11.61 1.24
N GLN A 264 20.50 10.50 1.62
CA GLN A 264 20.72 9.32 0.77
C GLN A 264 20.94 8.06 1.61
N ILE A 265 20.75 6.89 1.01
CA ILE A 265 21.16 5.60 1.58
C ILE A 265 22.39 5.14 0.80
N PRO A 266 23.58 5.04 1.42
CA PRO A 266 24.79 4.57 0.75
C PRO A 266 24.64 3.17 0.14
N ALA A 267 25.52 2.84 -0.79
CA ALA A 267 25.58 1.50 -1.38
C ALA A 267 25.74 0.42 -0.30
N ASN A 268 25.07 -0.72 -0.49
CA ASN A 268 25.12 -1.89 0.41
C ASN A 268 24.88 -1.55 1.91
N SER A 269 24.08 -0.52 2.18
CA SER A 269 23.86 0.01 3.52
C SER A 269 22.37 0.12 3.83
N SER A 270 22.05 0.27 5.11
CA SER A 270 20.67 0.42 5.59
C SER A 270 20.53 1.64 6.49
N VAL A 271 19.34 2.22 6.50
CA VAL A 271 18.95 3.28 7.42
C VAL A 271 17.62 2.91 8.06
N SER A 272 17.53 3.10 9.38
CA SER A 272 16.33 2.83 10.16
C SER A 272 15.65 4.13 10.53
N PHE A 273 14.32 4.20 10.43
CA PHE A 273 13.49 5.33 10.81
C PHE A 273 12.57 4.93 11.96
N ALA A 274 12.55 5.72 13.02
CA ALA A 274 11.52 5.64 14.05
C ALA A 274 10.21 6.19 13.49
N MET A 275 9.11 5.48 13.75
CA MET A 275 7.80 5.76 13.18
C MET A 275 6.72 5.67 14.26
N GLN A 276 5.62 6.39 14.06
CA GLN A 276 4.48 6.38 14.97
C GLN A 276 3.16 6.34 14.20
N ALA A 277 2.22 5.52 14.65
CA ALA A 277 0.85 5.45 14.13
C ALA A 277 -0.17 5.48 15.27
N GLN A 278 -1.17 6.35 15.17
CA GLN A 278 -2.27 6.38 16.12
C GLN A 278 -3.19 5.18 15.88
N VAL A 279 -3.33 4.30 16.87
CA VAL A 279 -4.30 3.20 16.82
C VAL A 279 -5.68 3.77 17.16
N PRO A 280 -6.69 3.64 16.29
CA PRO A 280 -8.04 4.09 16.61
C PRO A 280 -8.61 3.34 17.83
N ALA A 281 -9.31 4.07 18.70
CA ALA A 281 -9.89 3.50 19.91
C ALA A 281 -11.09 2.56 19.63
N ASP A 282 -11.72 2.72 18.46
CA ASP A 282 -12.95 2.04 18.04
C ASP A 282 -12.70 0.77 17.20
N PHE A 283 -11.44 0.37 17.03
CA PHE A 283 -11.12 -0.92 16.41
C PHE A 283 -11.57 -2.08 17.32
N ALA A 284 -11.95 -3.21 16.74
CA ALA A 284 -12.24 -4.41 17.54
C ALA A 284 -10.93 -5.03 18.08
N PRO A 285 -10.93 -5.65 19.28
CA PRO A 285 -9.80 -6.49 19.71
C PRO A 285 -9.56 -7.63 18.72
N GLY A 286 -8.33 -8.14 18.67
CA GLY A 286 -7.97 -9.29 17.83
C GLY A 286 -6.75 -9.02 16.98
N SER A 287 -6.83 -9.30 15.68
CA SER A 287 -5.69 -9.11 14.75
C SER A 287 -5.69 -7.72 14.13
N LEU A 288 -4.55 -7.02 14.24
CA LEU A 288 -4.28 -5.74 13.60
C LEU A 288 -3.14 -5.90 12.59
N LYS A 289 -3.37 -5.48 11.35
CA LYS A 289 -2.34 -5.40 10.32
C LYS A 289 -1.76 -4.00 10.26
N LEU A 290 -0.47 -3.86 10.54
CA LEU A 290 0.32 -2.68 10.21
C LEU A 290 0.88 -2.86 8.79
N SER A 291 0.61 -1.88 7.92
CA SER A 291 1.19 -1.78 6.59
C SER A 291 1.91 -0.45 6.45
N TRP A 292 3.07 -0.46 5.80
CA TRP A 292 3.87 0.71 5.49
C TRP A 292 4.32 0.64 4.03
N LYS A 293 4.27 1.75 3.31
CA LYS A 293 4.63 1.81 1.89
C LYS A 293 5.32 3.12 1.57
N LEU A 294 6.52 3.05 1.02
CA LEU A 294 7.22 4.20 0.44
C LEU A 294 6.61 4.55 -0.92
N GLU A 295 6.42 5.84 -1.18
CA GLU A 295 6.10 6.34 -2.52
C GLU A 295 7.20 5.93 -3.50
N ASP A 296 6.79 5.34 -4.63
CA ASP A 296 7.69 4.87 -5.68
C ASP A 296 8.82 3.96 -5.16
N GLY A 297 8.58 3.20 -4.07
CA GLY A 297 9.56 2.36 -3.39
C GLY A 297 8.97 1.12 -2.71
N PRO A 298 9.67 0.47 -1.76
CA PRO A 298 9.23 -0.78 -1.13
C PRO A 298 8.05 -0.60 -0.17
N GLY A 299 7.36 -1.71 0.11
CA GLY A 299 6.37 -1.81 1.18
C GLY A 299 6.72 -2.94 2.14
N ALA A 300 6.27 -2.81 3.38
CA ALA A 300 6.48 -3.78 4.44
C ALA A 300 5.29 -3.77 5.41
N GLY A 301 5.16 -4.79 6.24
CA GLY A 301 4.08 -4.85 7.21
C GLY A 301 4.22 -6.00 8.18
N LYS A 302 3.41 -5.98 9.24
CA LYS A 302 3.37 -7.03 10.27
C LYS A 302 1.94 -7.19 10.79
N MET A 303 1.57 -8.42 11.11
CA MET A 303 0.39 -8.72 11.92
C MET A 303 0.77 -8.63 13.40
N ILE A 304 -0.04 -7.92 14.18
CA ILE A 304 0.13 -7.75 15.63
C ILE A 304 -1.22 -7.96 16.33
N ASN A 305 -1.17 -8.32 17.60
CA ASN A 305 -2.35 -8.44 18.44
C ASN A 305 -2.82 -7.05 18.88
N LEU A 306 -4.12 -6.82 18.83
CA LEU A 306 -4.78 -5.61 19.29
C LEU A 306 -5.59 -5.91 20.54
N ARG A 307 -5.20 -5.23 21.63
CA ARG A 307 -5.81 -5.38 22.96
C ARG A 307 -6.74 -4.22 23.28
#